data_AF-W4V032-F1
#
_entry.id   AF-W4V032-F1
#
_cell.length_a   1.000
_cell.length_b   1.000
_cell.length_c   1.000
_cell.angle_alpha   90.00
_cell.angle_beta   90.00
_cell.angle_gamma   90.00
#
_symmetry.space_group_name_H-M   'P 1'
#
loop_
_entity.id
_entity.type
_entity.pdbx_description
1 polymer ?
#
loop_
_entity_poly.entity_id
_entity_poly.type
_entity_poly.pdbx_seq_one_letter_code
_entity_poly.pdbx_strand_id
1 'polypeptide(L)'
;MDKGASSNEKEELANLIIKYELDQAEGKSTYWDSDQLANIAEYYTMESMFNEAQQAIDYGLKLHPKNTNLLVKQGYLYLSNEQLNLAREVVDSITETYHEDVQFLEAEILLNEANRMRPKIYLIRSKI
;
A
#
# COMPACT_ATOMS: atom_id res chain seq x y z
N MET A 1 -8.95 4.75 20.04
CA MET A 1 -8.41 3.65 20.85
C MET A 1 -7.56 2.83 19.91
N ASP A 2 -6.24 2.97 20.03
CA ASP A 2 -5.26 2.14 19.33
C ASP A 2 -5.45 0.71 19.85
N LYS A 3 -6.12 -0.14 19.07
CA LYS A 3 -5.96 -1.59 19.23
C LYS A 3 -4.67 -1.92 18.51
N GLY A 4 -3.55 -1.52 19.11
CA GLY A 4 -2.24 -1.98 18.68
C GLY A 4 -2.32 -3.49 18.58
N ALA A 5 -1.98 -4.02 17.40
CA ALA A 5 -2.08 -5.44 17.08
C ALA A 5 -1.68 -6.29 18.30
N SER A 6 -2.50 -7.30 18.60
CA SER A 6 -2.23 -8.25 19.68
C SER A 6 -0.77 -8.71 19.56
N SER A 7 -0.06 -8.90 20.68
CA SER A 7 1.33 -9.40 20.66
C SER A 7 1.48 -10.62 19.75
N ASN A 8 0.42 -11.42 19.62
CA ASN A 8 0.34 -12.59 18.76
C ASN A 8 0.28 -12.24 17.26
N GLU A 9 -0.48 -11.24 16.83
CA GLU A 9 -0.61 -10.83 15.42
C GLU A 9 0.72 -10.28 14.87
N LYS A 10 1.44 -9.52 15.69
CA LYS A 10 2.78 -9.02 15.31
C LYS A 10 3.79 -10.14 15.16
N GLU A 11 3.74 -11.15 16.04
CA GLU A 11 4.60 -12.32 15.96
C GLU A 11 4.26 -13.18 14.74
N GLU A 12 2.97 -13.37 14.44
CA GLU A 12 2.50 -14.06 13.24
C GLU A 12 3.00 -13.36 11.96
N LEU A 13 2.86 -12.03 11.88
CA LEU A 13 3.36 -11.26 10.73
C LEU A 13 4.88 -11.34 10.59
N ALA A 14 5.63 -11.25 11.70
CA ALA A 14 7.09 -11.39 11.67
C ALA A 14 7.51 -12.77 11.14
N ASN A 15 6.83 -13.84 11.58
CA ASN A 15 7.08 -15.19 11.08
C ASN A 15 6.73 -15.34 9.59
N LEU A 16 5.65 -14.69 9.13
CA LEU A 16 5.29 -14.66 7.70
C LEU A 16 6.36 -13.97 6.86
N ILE A 17 6.88 -12.84 7.31
CA ILE A 17 7.94 -12.08 6.63
C ILE A 17 9.21 -12.92 6.52
N ILE A 18 9.67 -13.52 7.63
CA ILE A 18 10.87 -14.38 7.64
C ILE A 18 10.73 -15.50 6.60
N LYS A 19 9.57 -16.17 6.57
CA LYS A 19 9.32 -17.25 5.63
C LYS A 19 9.29 -16.75 4.17
N TYR A 20 8.68 -15.59 3.93
CA TYR A 20 8.64 -14.96 2.61
C TYR A 20 10.04 -14.64 2.10
N GLU A 21 10.87 -14.00 2.92
CA GLU A 21 12.24 -13.63 2.58
C GLU A 21 13.12 -14.85 2.30
N LEU A 22 12.98 -15.92 3.10
CA LEU A 22 13.66 -17.20 2.85
C LEU A 22 13.25 -17.81 1.51
N ASP A 23 11.94 -17.82 1.20
CA ASP A 23 11.45 -18.35 -0.06
C ASP A 23 11.94 -17.52 -1.27
N GLN A 24 12.01 -16.19 -1.16
CA GLN A 24 12.57 -15.32 -2.19
C GLN A 24 14.08 -15.56 -2.38
N ALA A 25 14.84 -15.68 -1.30
CA ALA A 25 16.28 -15.91 -1.34
C ALA A 25 16.65 -17.27 -1.95
N GLU A 26 15.82 -18.29 -1.72
CA GLU A 26 15.99 -19.63 -2.31
C GLU A 26 15.44 -19.73 -3.75
N GLY A 27 14.83 -18.66 -4.28
CA GLY A 27 14.22 -18.66 -5.60
C GLY A 27 13.04 -19.61 -5.73
N LYS A 28 12.36 -19.92 -4.61
CA LYS A 28 11.22 -20.83 -4.61
C LYS A 28 10.02 -20.19 -5.29
N SER A 29 9.41 -20.92 -6.21
CA SER A 29 8.12 -20.55 -6.80
C SER A 29 6.95 -21.07 -5.95
N THR A 30 6.90 -20.72 -4.67
CA THR A 30 5.85 -21.13 -3.73
C THR A 30 4.57 -20.33 -3.98
N TYR A 31 3.40 -20.97 -3.98
CA TYR A 31 2.13 -20.24 -3.96
C TYR A 31 1.90 -19.60 -2.58
N TRP A 32 1.72 -18.29 -2.56
CA TRP A 32 1.43 -17.50 -1.36
C TRP A 32 0.00 -16.96 -1.43
N ASP A 33 -0.66 -16.91 -0.27
CA ASP A 33 -1.99 -16.35 -0.16
C ASP A 33 -1.97 -14.82 -0.38
N SER A 34 -3.00 -14.28 -1.03
CA SER A 34 -3.06 -12.85 -1.35
C SER A 34 -3.09 -11.96 -0.12
N ASP A 35 -3.79 -12.38 0.94
CA ASP A 35 -3.93 -11.57 2.16
C ASP A 35 -2.62 -11.57 2.95
N GLN A 36 -1.87 -12.69 2.94
CA GLN A 36 -0.53 -12.74 3.50
C GLN A 36 0.43 -11.77 2.80
N LEU A 37 0.42 -11.76 1.46
CA LEU A 37 1.26 -10.85 0.68
C LEU A 37 0.83 -9.39 0.85
N ALA A 38 -0.47 -9.11 0.98
CA ALA A 38 -0.96 -7.77 1.28
C ALA A 38 -0.49 -7.28 2.65
N ASN A 39 -0.52 -8.12 3.68
CA ASN A 39 -0.02 -7.79 5.03
C ASN A 39 1.50 -7.55 5.04
N ILE A 40 2.27 -8.36 4.30
CA ILE A 40 3.72 -8.19 4.15
C ILE A 40 4.02 -6.87 3.42
N ALA A 41 3.32 -6.58 2.32
CA ALA A 41 3.50 -5.35 1.56
C ALA A 41 3.15 -4.10 2.38
N GLU A 42 2.08 -4.16 3.18
CA GLU A 42 1.70 -3.10 4.11
C GLU A 42 2.79 -2.85 5.15
N TYR A 43 3.32 -3.92 5.76
CA TYR A 43 4.44 -3.81 6.69
C TYR A 43 5.65 -3.11 6.06
N TYR A 44 6.09 -3.56 4.89
CA TYR A 44 7.22 -2.93 4.20
C TYR A 44 6.93 -1.46 3.85
N THR A 45 5.70 -1.14 3.45
CA THR A 45 5.31 0.25 3.16
C THR A 45 5.37 1.12 4.42
N MET A 46 4.88 0.62 5.56
CA MET A 46 4.94 1.33 6.85
C MET A 46 6.37 1.54 7.34
N GLU A 47 7.27 0.59 7.07
CA GLU A 47 8.70 0.68 7.38
C GLU A 47 9.51 1.44 6.31
N SER A 48 8.84 2.06 5.32
CA SER A 48 9.48 2.77 4.20
C SER A 48 10.41 1.91 3.32
N MET A 49 10.24 0.59 3.36
CA MET A 49 10.91 -0.41 2.51
C MET A 49 10.15 -0.55 1.19
N PHE A 50 10.11 0.52 0.41
CA PHE A 50 9.22 0.63 -0.75
C PHE A 50 9.52 -0.36 -1.88
N ASN A 51 10.78 -0.75 -2.06
CA ASN A 51 11.15 -1.71 -3.09
C ASN A 51 10.65 -3.11 -2.73
N GLU A 52 10.79 -3.49 -1.47
CA GLU A 52 10.34 -4.76 -0.91
C GLU A 52 8.81 -4.83 -0.91
N ALA A 53 8.13 -3.73 -0.58
CA ALA A 53 6.69 -3.60 -0.73
C ALA A 53 6.24 -3.83 -2.18
N GLN A 54 6.88 -3.16 -3.15
CA GLN A 54 6.56 -3.33 -4.57
C GLN A 54 6.79 -4.78 -5.03
N GLN A 55 7.88 -5.43 -4.60
CA GLN A 55 8.17 -6.82 -4.93
C GLN A 55 7.11 -7.78 -4.40
N ALA A 56 6.68 -7.59 -3.14
CA ALA A 56 5.62 -8.40 -2.54
C ALA A 56 4.28 -8.23 -3.28
N ILE A 57 3.94 -6.99 -3.65
CA ILE A 57 2.74 -6.67 -4.44
C ILE A 57 2.80 -7.29 -5.83
N ASP A 58 3.90 -7.11 -6.57
CA ASP A 58 4.07 -7.65 -7.92
C ASP A 58 3.98 -9.17 -7.92
N TYR A 59 4.61 -9.80 -6.92
CA TYR A 59 4.53 -11.24 -6.73
C TYR A 59 3.09 -11.69 -6.45
N GLY A 60 2.39 -10.97 -5.57
CA GLY A 60 0.99 -11.23 -5.26
C GLY A 60 0.06 -11.09 -6.47
N LEU A 61 0.18 -10.00 -7.22
CA LEU A 61 -0.65 -9.75 -8.41
C LEU A 61 -0.34 -10.72 -9.56
N LYS A 62 0.88 -11.25 -9.63
CA LYS A 62 1.21 -12.34 -10.56
C LYS A 62 0.46 -13.63 -10.21
N LEU A 63 0.34 -13.96 -8.93
CA LEU A 63 -0.39 -15.14 -8.46
C LEU A 63 -1.91 -14.95 -8.45
N HIS A 64 -2.35 -13.74 -8.11
CA HIS A 64 -3.75 -13.34 -7.93
C HIS A 64 -4.07 -12.10 -8.75
N PRO A 65 -4.20 -12.22 -10.09
CA PRO A 65 -4.47 -11.07 -10.94
C PRO A 65 -5.77 -10.36 -10.53
N LYS A 66 -5.72 -9.03 -10.46
CA LYS A 66 -6.84 -8.16 -10.08
C LYS A 66 -7.36 -8.33 -8.65
N ASN A 67 -6.58 -8.93 -7.76
CA ASN A 67 -6.96 -9.01 -6.34
C ASN A 67 -7.07 -7.59 -5.74
N THR A 68 -8.25 -7.27 -5.21
CA THR A 68 -8.59 -5.94 -4.71
C THR A 68 -7.69 -5.50 -3.55
N ASN A 69 -7.42 -6.37 -2.58
CA ASN A 69 -6.57 -6.04 -1.42
C ASN A 69 -5.16 -5.66 -1.86
N LEU A 70 -4.55 -6.45 -2.75
CA LEU A 70 -3.21 -6.17 -3.29
C LEU A 70 -3.16 -4.88 -4.11
N LEU A 71 -4.19 -4.62 -4.94
CA LEU A 71 -4.29 -3.36 -5.68
C LEU A 71 -4.45 -2.15 -4.75
N VAL A 72 -5.24 -2.28 -3.66
CA VAL A 72 -5.34 -1.23 -2.65
C VAL A 72 -3.96 -0.95 -2.03
N LYS A 73 -3.20 -1.99 -1.62
CA LYS A 73 -1.84 -1.81 -1.09
C LYS A 73 -0.91 -1.15 -2.11
N GLN A 74 -1.04 -1.46 -3.40
CA GLN A 74 -0.30 -0.78 -4.47
C GLN A 74 -0.65 0.71 -4.58
N GLY A 75 -1.93 1.07 -4.49
CA GLY A 75 -2.36 2.46 -4.48
C GLY A 75 -1.75 3.23 -3.30
N TYR A 76 -1.79 2.65 -2.10
CA TYR A 76 -1.18 3.22 -0.91
C TYR A 76 0.34 3.35 -1.02
N LEU A 77 1.05 2.34 -1.56
CA LEU A 77 2.48 2.41 -1.82
C LEU A 77 2.83 3.58 -2.76
N TYR A 78 2.02 3.80 -3.80
CA TYR A 78 2.20 4.94 -4.70
C TYR A 78 1.93 6.29 -4.01
N LEU A 79 0.94 6.36 -3.12
CA LEU A 79 0.74 7.56 -2.29
C LEU A 79 1.93 7.83 -1.36
N SER A 80 2.48 6.80 -0.70
CA SER A 80 3.67 6.90 0.15
C SER A 80 4.91 7.36 -0.60
N ASN A 81 4.99 7.07 -1.91
CA ASN A 81 6.06 7.53 -2.81
C ASN A 81 5.73 8.86 -3.54
N GLU A 82 4.67 9.57 -3.14
CA GLU A 82 4.18 10.81 -3.78
C GLU A 82 3.76 10.66 -5.26
N GLN A 83 3.60 9.42 -5.74
CA GLN A 83 3.23 9.03 -7.10
C GLN A 83 1.70 9.05 -7.29
N LEU A 84 1.08 10.21 -7.03
CA LEU A 84 -0.37 10.39 -7.03
C LEU A 84 -1.06 9.91 -8.34
N ASN A 85 -0.44 10.14 -9.50
CA ASN A 85 -1.01 9.72 -10.77
C ASN A 85 -1.09 8.19 -10.89
N LEU A 86 -0.08 7.46 -10.39
CA LEU A 86 -0.10 6.00 -10.41
C LEU A 86 -1.10 5.45 -9.40
N ALA A 87 -1.24 6.07 -8.23
CA ALA A 87 -2.27 5.70 -7.26
C ALA A 87 -3.68 5.84 -7.87
N ARG A 88 -3.92 6.92 -8.64
CA ARG A 88 -5.16 7.15 -9.40
C ARG A 88 -5.40 6.06 -10.45
N GLU A 89 -4.39 5.74 -11.26
CA GLU A 89 -4.50 4.67 -12.27
C GLU A 89 -4.83 3.31 -11.64
N VAL A 90 -4.26 3.01 -10.47
CA VAL A 90 -4.54 1.78 -9.74
C VAL A 90 -5.99 1.74 -9.24
N VAL A 91 -6.46 2.77 -8.54
CA VAL A 91 -7.82 2.77 -7.97
C VAL A 91 -8.89 2.71 -9.07
N ASP A 92 -8.66 3.39 -10.21
CA ASP A 92 -9.55 3.35 -11.37
C ASP A 92 -9.62 1.96 -12.03
N SER A 93 -8.62 1.11 -11.81
CA SER A 93 -8.58 -0.26 -12.34
C SER A 93 -9.37 -1.28 -11.50
N ILE A 94 -9.72 -0.93 -10.25
CA ILE A 94 -10.39 -1.83 -9.31
C ILE A 94 -11.89 -1.89 -9.62
N THR A 95 -12.42 -3.09 -9.85
CA THR A 95 -13.84 -3.27 -10.18
C THR A 95 -14.76 -3.28 -8.95
N GLU A 96 -14.22 -3.56 -7.77
CA GLU A 96 -14.96 -3.68 -6.51
C GLU A 96 -15.13 -2.32 -5.83
N THR A 97 -15.75 -1.36 -6.52
CA THR A 97 -15.81 0.06 -6.10
C THR A 97 -16.56 0.33 -4.79
N TYR A 98 -17.30 -0.65 -4.27
CA TYR A 98 -18.01 -0.55 -2.98
C TYR A 98 -17.24 -1.19 -1.81
N HIS A 99 -16.07 -1.76 -2.06
CA HIS A 99 -15.20 -2.27 -1.01
C HIS A 99 -14.70 -1.11 -0.16
N GLU A 100 -14.75 -1.26 1.18
CA GLU A 100 -14.45 -0.19 2.12
C GLU A 100 -13.05 0.40 1.91
N ASP A 101 -12.04 -0.46 1.80
CA ASP A 101 -10.66 0.00 1.58
C ASP A 101 -10.43 0.70 0.23
N VAL A 102 -11.23 0.37 -0.79
CA VAL A 102 -11.18 1.06 -2.09
C VAL A 102 -11.74 2.47 -1.96
N GLN A 103 -12.81 2.64 -1.18
CA GLN A 103 -13.38 3.95 -0.89
C GLN A 103 -12.43 4.81 -0.05
N PHE A 104 -11.71 4.22 0.91
CA PHE A 104 -10.71 4.94 1.69
C PHE A 104 -9.55 5.39 0.82
N LEU A 105 -8.99 4.51 -0.02
CA LEU A 105 -7.94 4.87 -0.95
C LEU A 105 -8.40 6.00 -1.90
N GLU A 106 -9.58 5.89 -2.49
CA GLU A 106 -10.15 6.91 -3.36
C GLU A 106 -10.29 8.27 -2.65
N ALA A 107 -10.79 8.27 -1.41
CA ALA A 107 -10.91 9.47 -0.61
C ALA A 107 -9.54 10.12 -0.34
N GLU A 108 -8.52 9.33 -0.02
CA GLU A 108 -7.17 9.84 0.19
C GLU A 108 -6.53 10.42 -1.07
N ILE A 109 -6.73 9.79 -2.22
CA ILE A 109 -6.28 10.31 -3.52
C ILE A 109 -6.95 11.67 -3.78
N LEU A 110 -8.27 11.77 -3.61
CA LEU A 110 -9.03 13.02 -3.79
C LEU A 110 -8.54 14.14 -2.86
N LEU A 111 -8.22 13.82 -1.60
CA LEU A 111 -7.65 14.79 -0.65
C LEU A 111 -6.27 15.29 -1.11
N ASN A 112 -5.42 14.40 -1.61
CA ASN A 112 -4.11 14.76 -2.15
C ASN A 112 -4.23 15.66 -3.39
N GLU A 113 -5.13 15.33 -4.32
CA GLU A 113 -5.42 16.15 -5.51
C GLU A 113 -5.93 17.54 -5.13
N ALA A 114 -6.89 17.62 -4.22
CA ALA A 114 -7.43 18.88 -3.73
C ALA A 114 -6.34 19.75 -3.07
N ASN A 115 -5.44 19.14 -2.29
CA ASN A 115 -4.32 19.85 -1.65
C ASN A 115 -3.33 20.40 -2.68
N ARG A 116 -3.06 19.69 -3.78
CA ARG A 116 -2.20 20.16 -4.87
C ARG A 116 -2.83 21.30 -5.67
N MET A 117 -4.17 21.29 -5.81
CA MET A 117 -4.91 22.35 -6.50
C MET A 117 -5.12 23.62 -5.68
N ARG A 118 -4.97 23.57 -4.35
CA ARG A 118 -5.04 24.79 -3.52
C ARG A 118 -3.94 25.76 -3.97
N PRO A 119 -4.29 27.01 -4.39
CA PRO A 119 -3.28 28.01 -4.67
C PRO A 119 -2.43 28.20 -3.41
N LYS A 120 -1.13 27.97 -3.53
CA LYS A 120 -0.18 28.22 -2.45
C LYS A 120 -0.06 29.73 -2.25
N ILE A 121 -0.97 30.32 -1.48
CA ILE A 121 -0.91 31.72 -1.06
C ILE A 121 0.26 31.82 -0.07
N TYR A 122 1.48 31.91 -0.59
CA TYR A 122 2.67 32.18 0.21
C TYR A 122 2.72 33.69 0.52
N LEU A 123 2.53 34.00 1.81
CA LEU A 123 3.24 35.04 2.57
C LEU A 123 3.62 36.33 1.81
N ILE A 124 2.68 37.27 1.70
CA ILE A 124 3.02 38.71 1.66
C ILE A 124 2.58 39.34 2.99
N ARG A 125 3.32 39.10 4.07
CA ARG A 125 3.33 39.98 5.25
C ARG A 125 4.69 39.92 5.95
N SER A 126 5.71 40.53 5.35
CA SER A 126 6.86 41.04 6.10
C SER A 126 7.40 42.29 5.39
N LYS A 127 6.77 43.44 5.67
CA LYS A 127 7.35 44.79 5.62
C LYS A 127 6.25 45.79 6.00
N ILE A 128 6.00 45.91 7.29
CA ILE A 128 5.70 47.20 7.94
C ILE A 128 6.54 47.23 9.20
#